data_AF-A0A3R7D040-F1
#
_entry.id   AF-A0A3R7D040-F1
#
_cell.length_a   1.000
_cell.length_b   1.000
_cell.length_c   1.000
_cell.angle_alpha   90.00
_cell.angle_beta   90.00
_cell.angle_gamma   90.00
#
_symmetry.space_group_name_H-M   'P 1'
#
loop_
_entity.id
_entity.type
_entity.pdbx_description
1 polymer ?
#
loop_
_entity_poly.entity_id
_entity_poly.type
_entity_poly.pdbx_seq_one_letter_code
_entity_poly.pdbx_strand_id
1 'polypeptide(L)'
;MNLIRCAIVSASSTITRFCSIMQQQFGRRWTGLYRYTRQLNSLKSCRDVIYHCFQLPLKQNYARIGRKQLLILMGIISTTWLCWTVFSRNREYYTSPLPMLPDLTFATIDEENETFAVSAYLEEYSRKVRVFALKKDTAAPLVYCFYWGNTFENYGKPVWNSAEVFAFERLKYAFRQLGAIQPTESYGAYVTFCRVPSGMMGQIVDGKVGIALHVGTASYKPPVVLQIHPGQVVEKKDAASDPTYRKWKPPRKVGLCVAPIYELGVTVTTSYLLSYIELYRVTGVGLLVFYIVPQVMKYVQPILDSYANKLLLENGDKFEVLVLTWKPPVSEIDSLLEESDQILGYNDCIYRISQEVEYVLHANIKEIILPKQNPNSIRLTEWSNVIRVLRDANYAKRPTTCFPARYFPPIRRHLKNTESIFERVWATRNLNGNRSRCITHSGEVFDVDLHEPITPPRLNNGTDLATVLIFDNCEAAEITTCTAENALVINEELTPYLSKIQPSIERRMAQLKI
;
A
#
# COMPACT_ATOMS: atom_id res chain seq x y z
N MET A 1 22.61 -12.84 -23.52
CA MET A 1 22.97 -11.50 -24.04
C MET A 1 23.57 -11.49 -25.46
N ASN A 2 24.46 -12.43 -25.83
CA ASN A 2 25.14 -12.40 -27.14
C ASN A 2 24.26 -12.70 -28.37
N LEU A 3 23.20 -13.52 -28.23
CA LEU A 3 22.26 -13.83 -29.33
C LEU A 3 21.41 -12.63 -29.77
N ILE A 4 21.04 -11.74 -28.84
CA ILE A 4 20.22 -10.54 -29.14
C ILE A 4 21.07 -9.47 -29.84
N ARG A 5 22.35 -9.30 -29.44
CA ARG A 5 23.28 -8.42 -30.17
C ARG A 5 23.50 -8.91 -31.60
N CYS A 6 23.64 -10.22 -31.83
CA CYS A 6 23.75 -10.78 -33.18
C CYS A 6 22.49 -10.57 -34.03
N ALA A 7 21.28 -10.72 -33.46
CA ALA A 7 20.03 -10.51 -34.18
C ALA A 7 19.82 -9.03 -34.58
N ILE A 8 20.15 -8.08 -33.68
CA ILE A 8 20.01 -6.64 -33.94
C ILE A 8 21.06 -6.16 -34.97
N VAL A 9 22.30 -6.64 -34.88
CA VAL A 9 23.36 -6.33 -35.86
C VAL A 9 23.05 -6.93 -37.23
N SER A 10 22.50 -8.15 -37.27
CA SER A 10 22.06 -8.81 -38.51
C SER A 10 20.92 -8.04 -39.19
N ALA A 11 19.90 -7.62 -38.44
CA ALA A 11 18.78 -6.82 -38.96
C ALA A 11 19.24 -5.45 -39.47
N SER A 12 20.12 -4.76 -38.73
CA SER A 12 20.70 -3.48 -39.14
C SER A 12 21.52 -3.59 -40.43
N SER A 13 22.35 -4.65 -40.55
CA SER A 13 23.15 -4.91 -41.76
C SER A 13 22.28 -5.22 -42.99
N THR A 14 21.15 -5.91 -42.78
CA THR A 14 20.21 -6.29 -43.84
C THR A 14 19.43 -5.07 -44.34
N ILE A 15 18.98 -4.22 -43.43
CA ILE A 15 18.32 -2.94 -43.77
C ILE A 15 19.30 -2.01 -44.51
N THR A 16 20.56 -1.94 -44.07
CA THR A 16 21.58 -1.11 -44.71
C THR A 16 21.93 -1.60 -46.12
N ARG A 17 22.06 -2.92 -46.31
CA ARG A 17 22.22 -3.53 -47.64
C ARG A 17 21.01 -3.29 -48.54
N PHE A 18 19.80 -3.39 -48.01
CA PHE A 18 18.57 -3.12 -48.76
C PHE A 18 18.52 -1.66 -49.23
N CYS A 19 18.82 -0.69 -48.35
CA CYS A 19 18.93 0.72 -48.71
C CYS A 19 20.01 0.98 -49.76
N SER A 20 21.17 0.31 -49.67
CA SER A 20 22.24 0.40 -50.66
C SER A 20 21.82 -0.13 -52.04
N ILE A 21 21.11 -1.26 -52.10
CA ILE A 21 20.62 -1.86 -53.35
C ILE A 21 19.56 -0.96 -54.00
N MET A 22 18.65 -0.39 -53.19
CA MET A 22 17.65 0.57 -53.66
C MET A 22 18.30 1.86 -54.18
N GLN A 23 19.38 2.32 -53.55
CA GLN A 23 20.13 3.50 -53.98
C GLN A 23 20.89 3.26 -55.30
N GLN A 24 21.37 2.04 -55.54
CA GLN A 24 22.02 1.64 -56.80
C GLN A 24 21.03 1.49 -57.96
N GLN A 25 19.81 1.00 -57.72
CA GLN A 25 18.83 0.78 -58.79
C GLN A 25 18.04 2.03 -59.20
N PHE A 26 17.94 3.06 -58.34
CA PHE A 26 17.06 4.21 -58.57
C PHE A 26 17.78 5.57 -58.55
N GLY A 27 18.96 5.65 -59.18
CA GLY A 27 19.88 6.79 -59.14
C GLY A 27 19.28 8.23 -59.11
N ARG A 28 20.00 9.11 -58.39
CA ARG A 28 19.91 10.60 -58.29
C ARG A 28 18.57 11.30 -58.05
N ARG A 29 17.41 10.62 -57.95
CA ARG A 29 16.13 11.27 -57.58
C ARG A 29 15.67 11.08 -56.12
N TRP A 30 16.54 10.60 -55.23
CA TRP A 30 16.21 10.39 -53.82
C TRP A 30 17.31 10.93 -52.89
N THR A 31 17.49 12.24 -52.84
CA THR A 31 18.35 12.92 -51.85
C THR A 31 17.67 13.09 -50.48
N GLY A 32 16.36 12.80 -50.37
CA GLY A 32 15.60 12.89 -49.12
C GLY A 32 15.86 11.77 -48.10
N LEU A 33 16.27 10.57 -48.54
CA LEU A 33 16.32 9.40 -47.65
C LEU A 33 17.56 9.37 -46.73
N TYR A 34 18.65 10.05 -47.11
CA TYR A 34 19.89 10.07 -46.31
C TYR A 34 19.77 10.96 -45.06
N ARG A 35 18.82 11.92 -45.04
CA ARG A 35 18.41 12.61 -43.79
C ARG A 35 17.52 11.74 -42.90
N TYR A 36 16.79 10.79 -43.51
CA TYR A 36 15.81 9.94 -42.82
C TYR A 36 16.48 8.80 -42.01
N THR A 37 17.59 8.24 -42.50
CA THR A 37 18.40 7.26 -41.76
C THR A 37 19.05 7.84 -40.49
N ARG A 38 19.31 9.16 -40.45
CA ARG A 38 19.78 9.84 -39.23
C ARG A 38 18.68 9.97 -38.17
N GLN A 39 17.42 10.08 -38.57
CA GLN A 39 16.26 10.13 -37.65
C GLN A 39 15.92 8.73 -37.07
N LEU A 40 16.04 7.66 -37.86
CA LEU A 40 15.80 6.29 -37.40
C LEU A 40 16.77 5.86 -36.28
N ASN A 41 18.02 6.35 -36.30
CA ASN A 41 19.00 6.11 -35.22
C ASN A 41 18.69 6.84 -33.90
N SER A 42 17.72 7.77 -33.87
CA SER A 42 17.29 8.45 -32.64
C SER A 42 16.04 7.85 -31.98
N LEU A 43 15.41 6.84 -32.61
CA LEU A 43 14.22 6.19 -32.06
C LEU A 43 14.62 5.12 -31.04
N LYS A 44 14.17 5.30 -29.80
CA LYS A 44 14.55 4.43 -28.66
C LYS A 44 13.79 3.10 -28.59
N SER A 45 12.85 2.84 -29.50
CA SER A 45 11.99 1.66 -29.47
C SER A 45 11.66 1.15 -30.88
N CYS A 46 11.69 -0.18 -31.07
CA CYS A 46 11.23 -0.84 -32.31
C CYS A 46 9.78 -0.46 -32.68
N ARG A 47 8.95 -0.10 -31.69
CA ARG A 47 7.56 0.31 -31.92
C ARG A 47 7.46 1.59 -32.77
N ASP A 48 8.38 2.52 -32.57
CA ASP A 48 8.37 3.82 -33.25
C ASP A 48 8.85 3.70 -34.70
N VAL A 49 9.75 2.75 -34.97
CA VAL A 49 10.20 2.40 -36.32
C VAL A 49 9.07 1.78 -37.14
N ILE A 50 8.29 0.88 -36.54
CA ILE A 50 7.14 0.22 -37.21
C ILE A 50 6.05 1.25 -37.52
N TYR A 51 5.70 2.11 -36.56
CA TYR A 51 4.66 3.14 -36.76
C TYR A 51 5.04 4.14 -37.87
N HIS A 52 6.31 4.53 -37.97
CA HIS A 52 6.75 5.46 -39.01
C HIS A 52 6.86 4.83 -40.40
N CYS A 53 7.20 3.55 -40.52
CA CYS A 53 7.18 2.84 -41.80
C CYS A 53 5.77 2.73 -42.40
N PHE A 54 4.72 2.71 -41.56
CA PHE A 54 3.33 2.61 -41.99
C PHE A 54 2.67 3.96 -42.35
N GLN A 55 3.28 5.11 -42.01
CA GLN A 55 2.72 6.44 -42.30
C GLN A 55 3.23 7.08 -43.61
N LEU A 56 3.92 6.35 -44.48
CA LEU A 56 4.23 6.85 -45.82
C LEU A 56 2.92 7.05 -46.63
N PRO A 57 2.73 8.22 -47.27
CA PRO A 57 1.48 8.51 -47.97
C PRO A 57 1.38 7.64 -49.23
N LEU A 58 0.56 6.59 -49.16
CA LEU A 58 0.05 5.85 -50.32
C LEU A 58 -0.97 6.74 -51.07
N LYS A 59 -0.48 7.75 -51.79
CA LYS A 59 -1.26 8.44 -52.81
C LYS A 59 -0.67 8.18 -54.20
N GLN A 60 -1.49 7.48 -55.00
CA GLN A 60 -1.55 7.46 -56.46
C GLN A 60 -0.38 6.80 -57.24
N ASN A 61 -0.48 5.48 -57.42
CA ASN A 61 -0.50 4.79 -58.73
C ASN A 61 -0.41 3.27 -58.52
N TYR A 62 -1.56 2.61 -58.39
CA TYR A 62 -1.69 1.16 -58.17
C TYR A 62 -1.67 0.32 -59.47
N ALA A 63 -1.00 0.79 -60.52
CA ALA A 63 -0.85 0.04 -61.76
C ALA A 63 0.63 -0.36 -61.94
N ARG A 64 0.93 -1.65 -61.71
CA ARG A 64 2.25 -2.32 -61.74
C ARG A 64 3.11 -2.20 -60.48
N ILE A 65 2.62 -2.75 -59.37
CA ILE A 65 3.52 -3.36 -58.39
C ILE A 65 4.00 -4.69 -59.00
N GLY A 66 5.24 -4.74 -59.47
CA GLY A 66 5.81 -5.95 -60.05
C GLY A 66 5.92 -7.07 -59.00
N ARG A 67 5.79 -8.34 -59.42
CA ARG A 67 5.85 -9.53 -58.56
C ARG A 67 7.02 -9.53 -57.55
N LYS A 68 8.15 -8.90 -57.91
CA LYS A 68 9.31 -8.71 -57.02
C LYS A 68 9.05 -7.79 -55.82
N GLN A 69 8.31 -6.69 -55.99
CA GLN A 69 7.97 -5.78 -54.91
C GLN A 69 6.97 -6.40 -53.92
N LEU A 70 6.03 -7.20 -54.44
CA LEU A 70 5.09 -7.96 -53.60
C LEU A 70 5.82 -9.00 -52.73
N LEU A 71 6.79 -9.72 -53.30
CA LEU A 71 7.61 -10.68 -52.56
C LEU A 71 8.47 -10.02 -51.47
N ILE A 72 9.02 -8.83 -51.74
CA ILE A 72 9.76 -8.05 -50.73
C ILE A 72 8.83 -7.60 -49.60
N LEU A 73 7.63 -7.10 -49.93
CA LEU A 73 6.66 -6.69 -48.92
C LEU A 73 6.22 -7.86 -48.04
N MET A 74 5.95 -9.04 -48.65
CA MET A 74 5.60 -10.25 -47.89
C MET A 74 6.77 -10.75 -47.02
N GLY A 75 8.01 -10.62 -47.49
CA GLY A 75 9.21 -10.92 -46.69
C GLY A 75 9.35 -10.00 -45.48
N ILE A 76 9.07 -8.70 -45.63
CA ILE A 76 9.11 -7.74 -44.52
C ILE A 76 7.98 -8.02 -43.51
N ILE A 77 6.75 -8.30 -43.98
CA ILE A 77 5.63 -8.65 -43.10
C ILE A 77 5.92 -9.95 -42.35
N SER A 78 6.43 -10.98 -43.03
CA SER A 78 6.79 -12.26 -42.40
C SER A 78 7.87 -12.11 -41.34
N THR A 79 8.95 -11.37 -41.63
CA THR A 79 10.07 -11.17 -40.68
C THR A 79 9.69 -10.28 -39.51
N THR A 80 8.88 -9.24 -39.72
CA THR A 80 8.35 -8.40 -38.63
C THR A 80 7.36 -9.17 -37.76
N TRP A 81 6.51 -10.02 -38.34
CA TRP A 81 5.62 -10.91 -37.59
C TRP A 81 6.41 -11.98 -36.81
N LEU A 82 7.48 -12.53 -37.38
CA LEU A 82 8.35 -13.49 -36.69
C LEU A 82 9.13 -12.82 -35.55
N CYS A 83 9.65 -11.60 -35.75
CA CYS A 83 10.25 -10.81 -34.67
C CYS A 83 9.23 -10.45 -33.59
N TRP A 84 8.02 -10.06 -33.98
CA TRP A 84 6.96 -9.76 -33.02
C TRP A 84 6.60 -10.99 -32.20
N THR A 85 6.39 -12.15 -32.82
CA THR A 85 6.04 -13.40 -32.13
C THR A 85 7.17 -13.91 -31.25
N VAL A 86 8.43 -13.84 -31.68
CA VAL A 86 9.58 -14.17 -30.83
C VAL A 86 9.72 -13.18 -29.67
N PHE A 87 9.49 -11.89 -29.91
CA PHE A 87 9.55 -10.86 -28.87
C PHE A 87 8.39 -10.99 -27.88
N SER A 88 7.16 -11.25 -28.34
CA SER A 88 5.98 -11.44 -27.50
C SER A 88 6.07 -12.72 -26.68
N ARG A 89 6.57 -13.81 -27.28
CA ARG A 89 6.76 -15.10 -26.59
C ARG A 89 7.90 -15.03 -25.58
N ASN A 90 9.00 -14.33 -25.89
CA ASN A 90 10.03 -14.05 -24.87
C ASN A 90 9.49 -13.14 -23.77
N ARG A 91 8.65 -12.15 -24.08
CA ARG A 91 8.00 -11.32 -23.07
C ARG A 91 7.12 -12.15 -22.12
N GLU A 92 6.39 -13.14 -22.64
CA GLU A 92 5.62 -14.10 -21.83
C GLU A 92 6.52 -14.96 -20.92
N TYR A 93 7.66 -15.44 -21.42
CA TYR A 93 8.63 -16.21 -20.62
C TYR A 93 9.29 -15.39 -19.50
N TYR A 94 9.46 -14.07 -19.69
CA TYR A 94 9.96 -13.16 -18.65
C TYR A 94 8.84 -12.59 -17.74
N THR A 95 7.57 -12.88 -18.04
CA THR A 95 6.43 -12.54 -17.18
C THR A 95 5.87 -13.73 -16.41
N SER A 96 6.53 -14.89 -16.44
CA SER A 96 6.24 -15.93 -15.45
C SER A 96 6.33 -15.28 -14.07
N PRO A 97 5.24 -15.28 -13.27
CA PRO A 97 5.26 -14.66 -11.96
C PRO A 97 6.45 -15.26 -11.21
N LEU A 98 7.27 -14.39 -10.61
CA LEU A 98 8.35 -14.85 -9.75
C LEU A 98 7.76 -15.84 -8.74
N PRO A 99 8.51 -16.89 -8.37
CA PRO A 99 8.06 -17.78 -7.31
C PRO A 99 7.69 -16.91 -6.09
N MET A 100 6.49 -17.12 -5.57
CA MET A 100 6.02 -16.37 -4.42
C MET A 100 6.74 -16.95 -3.20
N LEU A 101 7.46 -16.11 -2.46
CA LEU A 101 7.99 -16.53 -1.17
C LEU A 101 6.81 -16.94 -0.27
N PRO A 102 6.99 -17.96 0.58
CA PRO A 102 5.96 -18.29 1.55
C PRO A 102 5.67 -17.06 2.42
N ASP A 103 4.40 -16.83 2.72
CA ASP A 103 4.01 -15.83 3.71
C ASP A 103 4.40 -16.36 5.09
N LEU A 104 5.52 -15.85 5.60
CA LEU A 104 6.06 -16.16 6.92
C LEU A 104 5.77 -15.05 7.93
N THR A 105 4.70 -14.30 7.71
CA THR A 105 4.17 -13.34 8.70
C THR A 105 3.88 -14.07 10.01
N PHE A 106 4.39 -13.55 11.12
CA PHE A 106 4.39 -14.15 12.46
C PHE A 106 5.15 -15.48 12.57
N ALA A 107 6.05 -15.81 11.64
CA ALA A 107 6.99 -16.90 11.89
C ALA A 107 8.01 -16.47 12.96
N THR A 108 8.21 -17.34 13.94
CA THR A 108 9.20 -17.13 14.99
C THR A 108 10.61 -17.05 14.39
N ILE A 109 11.42 -16.09 14.83
CA ILE A 109 12.83 -15.93 14.45
C ILE A 109 13.73 -16.72 15.42
N ASP A 110 13.36 -16.88 16.69
CA ASP A 110 14.16 -17.50 17.76
C ASP A 110 13.65 -18.88 18.23
N GLU A 111 14.46 -19.65 18.95
CA GLU A 111 14.06 -21.01 19.37
C GLU A 111 13.02 -20.98 20.50
N GLU A 112 13.00 -19.88 21.26
CA GLU A 112 12.16 -19.66 22.44
C GLU A 112 10.73 -19.19 22.12
N ASN A 113 10.43 -18.90 20.84
CA ASN A 113 9.16 -18.32 20.39
C ASN A 113 8.86 -16.98 21.08
N GLU A 114 9.86 -16.12 21.19
CA GLU A 114 9.74 -14.81 21.83
C GLU A 114 9.82 -13.64 20.85
N THR A 115 10.23 -13.90 19.61
CA THR A 115 10.38 -12.89 18.55
C THR A 115 9.82 -13.41 17.24
N PHE A 116 8.91 -12.66 16.64
CA PHE A 116 8.20 -13.05 15.44
C PHE A 116 8.36 -11.99 14.36
N ALA A 117 8.81 -12.40 13.18
CA ALA A 117 8.92 -11.51 12.04
C ALA A 117 7.53 -11.26 11.46
N VAL A 118 7.21 -10.00 11.14
CA VAL A 118 5.88 -9.64 10.66
C VAL A 118 5.98 -9.30 9.19
N SER A 119 6.74 -8.25 8.85
CA SER A 119 6.86 -7.78 7.48
C SER A 119 8.14 -6.99 7.25
N ALA A 120 8.50 -6.81 5.98
CA ALA A 120 9.72 -6.13 5.58
C ALA A 120 9.48 -5.11 4.46
N TYR A 121 10.06 -3.92 4.59
CA TYR A 121 9.88 -2.80 3.67
C TYR A 121 11.22 -2.16 3.28
N LEU A 122 11.39 -1.90 1.99
CA LEU A 122 12.55 -1.17 1.48
C LEU A 122 12.41 0.33 1.73
N GLU A 123 13.34 0.90 2.49
CA GLU A 123 13.54 2.34 2.57
C GLU A 123 14.63 2.76 1.57
N GLU A 124 14.19 3.16 0.38
CA GLU A 124 15.11 3.38 -0.76
C GLU A 124 16.19 4.42 -0.46
N TYR A 125 15.82 5.50 0.22
CA TYR A 125 16.71 6.62 0.52
C TYR A 125 17.75 6.30 1.58
N SER A 126 17.34 5.64 2.67
CA SER A 126 18.25 5.23 3.74
C SER A 126 19.05 3.98 3.35
N ARG A 127 18.66 3.31 2.24
CA ARG A 127 19.21 2.04 1.76
C ARG A 127 19.17 0.98 2.86
N LYS A 128 18.01 0.85 3.49
CA LYS A 128 17.74 -0.12 4.55
C LYS A 128 16.49 -0.91 4.22
N VAL A 129 16.41 -2.13 4.74
CA VAL A 129 15.16 -2.85 4.88
C VAL A 129 14.70 -2.67 6.31
N ARG A 130 13.55 -2.04 6.48
CA ARG A 130 12.82 -1.99 7.74
C ARG A 130 12.10 -3.30 7.94
N VAL A 131 12.22 -3.89 9.13
CA VAL A 131 11.55 -5.14 9.49
C VAL A 131 10.73 -4.90 10.73
N PHE A 132 9.43 -5.16 10.65
CA PHE A 132 8.53 -5.14 11.79
C PHE A 132 8.52 -6.50 12.48
N ALA A 133 8.48 -6.49 13.80
CA ALA A 133 8.50 -7.68 14.62
C ALA A 133 7.58 -7.52 15.84
N LEU A 134 6.96 -8.62 16.25
CA LEU A 134 6.33 -8.78 17.56
C LEU A 134 7.34 -9.48 18.47
N LYS A 135 7.67 -8.92 19.63
CA LYS A 135 8.76 -9.43 20.48
C LYS A 135 8.42 -9.30 21.95
N LYS A 136 8.70 -10.30 22.79
CA LYS A 136 8.67 -10.14 24.25
C LYS A 136 9.70 -9.12 24.70
N ASP A 137 9.35 -8.27 25.65
CA ASP A 137 10.25 -7.20 26.09
C ASP A 137 11.53 -7.74 26.74
N THR A 138 11.44 -8.92 27.39
CA THR A 138 12.57 -9.65 27.98
C THR A 138 13.52 -10.24 26.94
N ALA A 139 13.07 -10.43 25.70
CA ALA A 139 13.88 -11.04 24.65
C ALA A 139 14.83 -10.02 24.00
N ALA A 140 16.09 -10.42 23.84
CA ALA A 140 17.13 -9.61 23.21
C ALA A 140 17.94 -10.43 22.19
N PRO A 141 17.29 -11.03 21.17
CA PRO A 141 18.00 -11.89 20.23
C PRO A 141 18.95 -11.10 19.34
N LEU A 142 20.11 -11.68 19.06
CA LEU A 142 21.02 -11.21 18.03
C LEU A 142 20.52 -11.70 16.67
N VAL A 143 19.88 -10.82 15.92
CA VAL A 143 19.41 -11.11 14.56
C VAL A 143 20.52 -10.85 13.54
N TYR A 144 20.55 -11.67 12.49
CA TYR A 144 21.41 -11.53 11.31
C TYR A 144 20.52 -11.42 10.07
N CYS A 145 20.89 -10.53 9.14
CA CYS A 145 20.12 -10.29 7.92
C CYS A 145 20.85 -10.87 6.70
N PHE A 146 20.25 -11.84 6.04
CA PHE A 146 20.71 -12.39 4.78
C PHE A 146 19.77 -11.97 3.66
N TYR A 147 20.30 -11.74 2.47
CA TYR A 147 19.47 -11.49 1.28
C TYR A 147 19.25 -12.79 0.55
N TRP A 148 17.99 -13.13 0.34
CA TRP A 148 17.55 -14.44 -0.14
C TRP A 148 17.03 -14.34 -1.57
N GLY A 149 17.50 -15.20 -2.46
CA GLY A 149 17.14 -15.17 -3.87
C GLY A 149 15.69 -15.60 -4.10
N ASN A 150 14.97 -14.84 -4.92
CA ASN A 150 13.59 -15.10 -5.32
C ASN A 150 13.42 -15.20 -6.85
N THR A 151 14.49 -15.58 -7.56
CA THR A 151 14.45 -15.87 -9.00
C THR A 151 14.49 -17.37 -9.22
N PHE A 152 14.03 -17.88 -10.37
CA PHE A 152 14.14 -19.30 -10.69
C PHE A 152 15.56 -19.88 -10.56
N GLU A 153 16.59 -19.07 -10.85
CA GLU A 153 18.00 -19.49 -10.77
C GLU A 153 18.53 -19.60 -9.34
N ASN A 154 18.06 -18.70 -8.45
CA ASN A 154 18.59 -18.53 -7.09
C ASN A 154 17.53 -18.74 -6.00
N TYR A 155 16.38 -19.32 -6.34
CA TYR A 155 15.28 -19.53 -5.41
C TYR A 155 15.77 -20.37 -4.23
N GLY A 156 15.53 -19.87 -3.01
CA GLY A 156 15.91 -20.61 -1.82
C GLY A 156 17.39 -20.52 -1.44
N LYS A 157 18.18 -19.63 -2.08
CA LYS A 157 19.63 -19.51 -1.83
C LYS A 157 20.01 -18.12 -1.29
N PRO A 158 20.97 -18.03 -0.36
CA PRO A 158 21.53 -16.74 0.04
C PRO A 158 22.30 -16.11 -1.14
N VAL A 159 21.93 -14.89 -1.50
CA VAL A 159 22.59 -14.09 -2.55
C VAL A 159 23.63 -13.16 -1.93
N TRP A 160 23.43 -12.74 -0.68
CA TRP A 160 24.40 -11.95 0.08
C TRP A 160 24.24 -12.15 1.57
N ASN A 161 25.37 -12.03 2.27
CA ASN A 161 25.44 -12.05 3.72
C ASN A 161 25.81 -10.65 4.22
N SER A 162 24.87 -9.94 4.82
CA SER A 162 25.19 -8.78 5.67
C SER A 162 25.08 -9.25 7.12
N ALA A 163 26.20 -9.62 7.73
CA ALA A 163 26.24 -10.05 9.13
C ALA A 163 25.91 -8.92 10.14
N GLU A 164 25.45 -7.75 9.68
CA GLU A 164 25.28 -6.56 10.49
C GLU A 164 23.79 -6.19 10.62
N VAL A 165 23.24 -6.39 11.81
CA VAL A 165 22.09 -5.59 12.27
C VAL A 165 22.62 -4.29 12.85
N PHE A 166 22.05 -3.17 12.43
CA PHE A 166 22.45 -1.89 12.98
C PHE A 166 21.80 -1.66 14.35
N ALA A 167 22.66 -1.59 15.36
CA ALA A 167 22.48 -0.76 16.54
C ALA A 167 22.00 0.65 16.14
N PHE A 168 20.85 1.08 16.65
CA PHE A 168 20.52 2.52 16.65
C PHE A 168 21.58 3.25 17.47
N GLU A 169 22.19 4.30 16.90
CA GLU A 169 22.88 5.36 17.64
C GLU A 169 23.76 4.89 18.82
N ARG A 170 24.79 4.07 18.54
CA ARG A 170 25.80 3.56 19.50
C ARG A 170 25.29 2.54 20.55
N LEU A 171 24.01 2.13 20.54
CA LEU A 171 23.45 1.16 21.50
C LEU A 171 23.26 -0.23 20.86
N LYS A 172 23.77 -1.29 21.52
CA LYS A 172 23.77 -2.69 21.05
C LYS A 172 22.38 -3.38 21.01
N TYR A 173 21.29 -2.65 20.78
CA TYR A 173 19.96 -3.23 20.68
C TYR A 173 19.51 -3.23 19.21
N ALA A 174 19.30 -4.43 18.67
CA ALA A 174 18.85 -4.65 17.30
C ALA A 174 17.44 -4.11 17.05
N PHE A 175 16.62 -3.99 18.09
CA PHE A 175 15.21 -3.64 18.01
C PHE A 175 14.92 -2.32 18.71
N ARG A 176 14.14 -1.47 18.05
CA ARG A 176 13.54 -0.27 18.63
C ARG A 176 12.06 -0.53 18.84
N GLN A 177 11.57 -0.29 20.05
CA GLN A 177 10.14 -0.41 20.36
C GLN A 177 9.33 0.64 19.58
N LEU A 178 8.14 0.25 19.16
CA LEU A 178 7.12 1.12 18.60
C LEU A 178 6.10 1.42 19.70
N GLY A 179 5.80 2.71 19.88
CA GLY A 179 4.86 3.22 20.88
C GLY A 179 5.46 3.40 22.26
N ALA A 180 4.71 4.08 23.13
CA ALA A 180 5.10 4.41 24.51
C ALA A 180 4.70 3.34 25.55
N ILE A 181 4.24 2.15 25.12
CA ILE A 181 3.79 1.09 26.03
C ILE A 181 4.94 0.70 26.96
N GLN A 182 4.69 0.74 28.27
CA GLN A 182 5.68 0.37 29.26
C GLN A 182 6.09 -1.08 29.09
N PRO A 183 7.39 -1.41 29.21
CA PRO A 183 7.82 -2.79 29.10
C PRO A 183 7.17 -3.62 30.21
N THR A 184 6.42 -4.65 29.82
CA THR A 184 5.89 -5.65 30.75
C THR A 184 6.46 -7.02 30.40
N GLU A 185 6.04 -8.09 31.08
CA GLU A 185 6.40 -9.45 30.64
C GLU A 185 5.68 -9.88 29.33
N SER A 186 4.91 -8.97 28.70
CA SER A 186 4.17 -9.22 27.46
C SER A 186 5.01 -9.01 26.20
N TYR A 187 4.37 -9.24 25.04
CA TYR A 187 4.91 -8.85 23.74
C TYR A 187 4.65 -7.36 23.47
N GLY A 188 5.64 -6.72 22.85
CA GLY A 188 5.56 -5.38 22.29
C GLY A 188 5.74 -5.37 20.77
N ALA A 189 5.41 -4.24 20.15
CA ALA A 189 5.70 -3.97 18.74
C ALA A 189 7.11 -3.39 18.58
N TYR A 190 7.90 -3.94 17.66
CA TYR A 190 9.29 -3.55 17.45
C TYR A 190 9.62 -3.38 15.97
N VAL A 191 10.67 -2.61 15.72
CA VAL A 191 11.27 -2.45 14.40
C VAL A 191 12.78 -2.66 14.45
N THR A 192 13.32 -3.32 13.44
CA THR A 192 14.76 -3.45 13.20
C THR A 192 15.10 -3.06 11.76
N PHE A 193 16.38 -2.84 11.47
CA PHE A 193 16.86 -2.36 10.18
C PHE A 193 18.05 -3.17 9.68
N CYS A 194 17.95 -3.64 8.45
CA CYS A 194 19.01 -4.35 7.75
C CYS A 194 19.59 -3.49 6.62
N ARG A 195 20.91 -3.46 6.48
CA ARG A 195 21.59 -2.64 5.44
C ARG A 195 21.38 -3.22 4.05
N VAL A 196 21.06 -2.39 3.05
CA VAL A 196 21.04 -2.82 1.65
C VAL A 196 22.40 -2.61 0.95
N PRO A 197 23.03 -3.69 0.44
CA PRO A 197 24.27 -3.60 -0.33
C PRO A 197 24.11 -2.78 -1.63
N SER A 198 25.20 -2.15 -2.09
CA SER A 198 25.18 -1.17 -3.20
C SER A 198 24.77 -1.74 -4.55
N GLY A 199 24.82 -3.06 -4.74
CA GLY A 199 24.36 -3.74 -5.96
C GLY A 199 22.97 -4.38 -5.86
N MET A 200 22.27 -4.25 -4.72
CA MET A 200 21.03 -4.99 -4.46
C MET A 200 19.75 -4.18 -4.57
N MET A 201 19.83 -2.86 -4.51
CA MET A 201 18.64 -1.98 -4.59
C MET A 201 17.71 -2.35 -5.75
N GLY A 202 18.25 -2.45 -6.98
CA GLY A 202 17.43 -2.79 -8.15
C GLY A 202 16.83 -4.20 -8.09
N GLN A 203 17.53 -5.17 -7.48
CA GLN A 203 17.01 -6.53 -7.34
C GLN A 203 15.87 -6.62 -6.33
N ILE A 204 15.95 -5.84 -5.24
CA ILE A 204 14.90 -5.75 -4.22
C ILE A 204 13.68 -5.04 -4.80
N VAL A 205 13.87 -3.90 -5.47
CA VAL A 205 12.77 -3.17 -6.15
C VAL A 205 12.07 -4.05 -7.18
N ASP A 206 12.81 -4.90 -7.89
CA ASP A 206 12.26 -5.87 -8.84
C ASP A 206 11.59 -7.10 -8.17
N GLY A 207 11.58 -7.20 -6.83
CA GLY A 207 11.03 -8.34 -6.09
C GLY A 207 11.82 -9.65 -6.21
N LYS A 208 13.07 -9.57 -6.72
CA LYS A 208 13.94 -10.73 -6.96
C LYS A 208 14.68 -11.20 -5.72
N VAL A 209 14.57 -10.47 -4.62
CA VAL A 209 15.29 -10.72 -3.37
C VAL A 209 14.35 -10.51 -2.18
N GLY A 210 14.30 -11.50 -1.28
CA GLY A 210 13.71 -11.38 0.04
C GLY A 210 14.78 -11.15 1.11
N ILE A 211 14.34 -11.00 2.36
CA ILE A 211 15.22 -10.89 3.52
C ILE A 211 15.03 -12.10 4.44
N ALA A 212 16.12 -12.79 4.72
CA ALA A 212 16.19 -13.92 5.63
C ALA A 212 16.72 -13.44 6.98
N LEU A 213 15.93 -13.64 8.04
CA LEU A 213 16.26 -13.29 9.42
C LEU A 213 16.64 -14.56 10.18
N HIS A 214 17.73 -14.49 10.92
CA HIS A 214 18.24 -15.65 11.68
C HIS A 214 18.82 -15.21 13.02
N VAL A 215 18.67 -16.01 14.07
CA VAL A 215 19.30 -15.75 15.37
C VAL A 215 20.65 -16.44 15.43
N GLY A 216 21.71 -15.69 15.71
CA GLY A 216 23.06 -16.26 15.78
C GLY A 216 23.61 -16.75 14.44
N THR A 217 24.86 -17.18 14.42
CA THR A 217 25.46 -17.92 13.28
C THR A 217 25.39 -19.44 13.45
N ALA A 218 24.81 -19.92 14.57
CA ALA A 218 24.87 -21.33 15.01
C ALA A 218 23.51 -21.95 15.38
N SER A 219 22.39 -21.24 15.21
CA SER A 219 21.05 -21.82 15.39
C SER A 219 20.79 -22.89 14.33
N TYR A 220 20.18 -24.01 14.74
CA TYR A 220 19.75 -25.08 13.82
C TYR A 220 18.42 -24.76 13.12
N LYS A 221 17.72 -23.73 13.60
CA LYS A 221 16.45 -23.29 13.05
C LYS A 221 16.65 -22.62 11.68
N PRO A 222 15.85 -22.97 10.65
CA PRO A 222 15.93 -22.32 9.35
C PRO A 222 15.59 -20.82 9.47
N PRO A 223 16.22 -19.95 8.66
CA PRO A 223 15.93 -18.52 8.69
C PRO A 223 14.49 -18.23 8.26
N VAL A 224 13.89 -17.20 8.86
CA VAL A 224 12.59 -16.68 8.44
C VAL A 224 12.80 -15.78 7.23
N VAL A 225 12.28 -16.18 6.07
CA VAL A 225 12.41 -15.41 4.82
C VAL A 225 11.16 -14.56 4.60
N LEU A 226 11.31 -13.24 4.68
CA LEU A 226 10.26 -12.28 4.36
C LEU A 226 10.43 -11.73 2.95
N GLN A 227 9.33 -11.53 2.25
CA GLN A 227 9.32 -10.70 1.05
C GLN A 227 9.60 -9.24 1.45
N ILE A 228 10.48 -8.57 0.70
CA ILE A 228 10.71 -7.13 0.88
C ILE A 228 9.71 -6.39 0.00
N HIS A 229 8.78 -5.68 0.62
CA HIS A 229 7.86 -4.80 -0.09
C HIS A 229 8.49 -3.43 -0.34
N PRO A 230 8.07 -2.70 -1.39
CA PRO A 230 8.38 -1.28 -1.51
C PRO A 230 7.87 -0.53 -0.27
N GLY A 231 8.72 0.25 0.38
CA GLY A 231 8.34 1.07 1.53
C GLY A 231 7.91 2.48 1.13
N GLN A 232 8.12 3.43 2.05
CA GLN A 232 7.67 4.81 1.89
C GLN A 232 8.35 5.55 0.74
N VAL A 233 7.54 6.31 0.01
CA VAL A 233 8.03 7.31 -0.94
C VAL A 233 8.37 8.58 -0.16
N VAL A 234 9.65 8.77 0.17
CA VAL A 234 10.09 10.04 0.77
C VAL A 234 10.03 11.11 -0.32
N GLU A 235 9.17 12.11 -0.13
CA GLU A 235 9.16 13.29 -0.98
C GLU A 235 10.32 14.21 -0.55
N LYS A 236 11.35 14.33 -1.40
CA LYS A 236 12.43 15.29 -1.14
C LYS A 236 11.89 16.72 -1.28
N LYS A 237 12.05 17.56 -0.26
CA LYS A 237 11.79 19.01 -0.35
C LYS A 237 12.69 19.70 -1.39
N ASP A 238 13.88 19.12 -1.64
CA ASP A 238 14.85 19.61 -2.64
C ASP A 238 14.82 18.83 -3.97
N ALA A 239 13.82 17.97 -4.20
CA ALA A 239 13.78 17.11 -5.40
C ALA A 239 13.67 17.87 -6.71
N ALA A 240 13.35 19.17 -6.66
CA ALA A 240 13.34 20.05 -7.82
C ALA A 240 14.71 20.13 -8.52
N SER A 241 15.81 19.83 -7.82
CA SER A 241 17.17 19.84 -8.40
C SER A 241 17.64 18.48 -8.95
N ASP A 242 16.90 17.39 -8.74
CA ASP A 242 17.27 16.07 -9.27
C ASP A 242 16.42 15.76 -10.52
N PRO A 243 16.98 15.83 -11.73
CA PRO A 243 16.25 15.59 -12.97
C PRO A 243 15.78 14.13 -13.12
N THR A 244 16.23 13.21 -12.25
CA THR A 244 15.74 11.82 -12.21
C THR A 244 14.56 11.63 -11.26
N TYR A 245 14.23 12.64 -10.44
CA TYR A 245 13.09 12.58 -9.54
C TYR A 245 11.78 12.62 -10.31
N ARG A 246 11.04 11.51 -10.29
CA ARG A 246 9.65 11.50 -10.72
C ARG A 246 8.80 12.06 -9.60
N LYS A 247 8.07 13.15 -9.87
CA LYS A 247 7.02 13.63 -8.97
C LYS A 247 6.06 12.49 -8.72
N TRP A 248 6.14 11.91 -7.52
CA TRP A 248 5.21 10.90 -7.08
C TRP A 248 3.81 11.51 -7.04
N LYS A 249 2.85 10.78 -7.61
CA LYS A 249 1.45 11.19 -7.62
C LYS A 249 0.65 9.94 -7.30
N PRO A 250 0.25 9.75 -6.03
CA PRO A 250 -0.49 8.56 -5.65
C PRO A 250 -1.78 8.46 -6.45
N PRO A 251 -2.22 7.23 -6.77
CA PRO A 251 -3.48 7.02 -7.47
C PRO A 251 -4.69 7.45 -6.63
N ARG A 252 -4.55 7.52 -5.30
CA ARG A 252 -5.62 7.86 -4.35
C ARG A 252 -5.19 8.95 -3.38
N LYS A 253 -6.15 9.70 -2.84
CA LYS A 253 -5.88 10.78 -1.89
C LYS A 253 -5.78 10.29 -0.46
N VAL A 254 -6.68 9.41 -0.03
CA VAL A 254 -6.75 8.95 1.36
C VAL A 254 -6.90 7.44 1.40
N GLY A 255 -6.10 6.80 2.25
CA GLY A 255 -6.27 5.43 2.69
C GLY A 255 -6.58 5.35 4.18
N LEU A 256 -7.17 4.24 4.60
CA LEU A 256 -7.44 3.93 6.00
C LEU A 256 -6.85 2.58 6.37
N CYS A 257 -6.06 2.60 7.43
CA CYS A 257 -5.55 1.43 8.12
C CYS A 257 -6.50 1.08 9.26
N VAL A 258 -7.19 -0.05 9.13
CA VAL A 258 -8.07 -0.55 10.19
C VAL A 258 -7.25 -1.44 11.11
N ALA A 259 -7.35 -1.23 12.42
CA ALA A 259 -6.65 -2.07 13.40
C ALA A 259 -7.06 -3.55 13.24
N PRO A 260 -6.19 -4.49 13.64
CA PRO A 260 -6.51 -5.92 13.62
C PRO A 260 -7.84 -6.26 14.30
N ILE A 261 -8.60 -7.14 13.65
CA ILE A 261 -9.92 -7.59 14.10
C ILE A 261 -9.81 -9.04 14.56
N TYR A 262 -9.82 -9.26 15.88
CA TYR A 262 -9.72 -10.58 16.51
C TYR A 262 -11.07 -11.24 16.74
N GLU A 263 -12.09 -10.43 17.01
CA GLU A 263 -13.44 -10.90 17.22
C GLU A 263 -14.43 -9.96 16.55
N LEU A 264 -15.39 -10.57 15.85
CA LEU A 264 -16.70 -9.97 15.71
C LEU A 264 -17.51 -10.47 16.90
N GLY A 265 -17.33 -9.83 18.06
CA GLY A 265 -18.10 -10.14 19.24
C GLY A 265 -19.59 -9.83 19.02
N VAL A 266 -20.35 -9.83 20.11
CA VAL A 266 -21.73 -9.33 20.19
C VAL A 266 -21.88 -7.88 19.68
N THR A 267 -20.76 -7.15 19.59
CA THR A 267 -20.66 -5.71 19.37
C THR A 267 -20.45 -5.28 17.91
N VAL A 268 -20.13 -6.17 16.97
CA VAL A 268 -19.91 -5.79 15.56
C VAL A 268 -20.69 -6.74 14.65
N THR A 269 -21.86 -6.29 14.21
CA THR A 269 -22.72 -7.03 13.28
C THR A 269 -22.25 -6.87 11.83
N THR A 270 -22.75 -7.73 10.93
CA THR A 270 -22.61 -7.55 9.47
C THR A 270 -23.05 -6.16 9.02
N SER A 271 -24.17 -5.66 9.55
CA SER A 271 -24.67 -4.32 9.25
C SER A 271 -23.72 -3.22 9.74
N TYR A 272 -23.10 -3.39 10.92
CA TYR A 272 -22.10 -2.46 11.42
C TYR A 272 -20.88 -2.38 10.48
N LEU A 273 -20.30 -3.52 10.09
CA LEU A 273 -19.14 -3.54 9.20
C LEU A 273 -19.46 -2.94 7.82
N LEU A 274 -20.63 -3.23 7.27
CA LEU A 274 -21.11 -2.61 6.03
C LEU A 274 -21.22 -1.09 6.16
N SER A 275 -21.85 -0.61 7.24
CA SER A 275 -21.97 0.82 7.54
C SER A 275 -20.61 1.48 7.65
N TYR A 276 -19.66 0.84 8.33
CA TYR A 276 -18.29 1.32 8.49
C TYR A 276 -17.60 1.48 7.13
N ILE A 277 -17.64 0.46 6.28
CA ILE A 277 -17.02 0.48 4.95
C ILE A 277 -17.68 1.54 4.05
N GLU A 278 -19.01 1.58 3.99
CA GLU A 278 -19.73 2.54 3.14
C GLU A 278 -19.50 3.97 3.59
N LEU A 279 -19.40 4.23 4.89
CA LEU A 279 -19.15 5.57 5.43
C LEU A 279 -17.79 6.11 4.99
N TYR A 280 -16.73 5.30 5.08
CA TYR A 280 -15.42 5.70 4.59
C TYR A 280 -15.38 5.83 3.06
N ARG A 281 -16.11 4.98 2.33
CA ARG A 281 -16.25 5.11 0.87
C ARG A 281 -16.89 6.44 0.48
N VAL A 282 -18.06 6.80 1.07
CA VAL A 282 -18.78 8.02 0.69
C VAL A 282 -18.14 9.31 1.19
N THR A 283 -17.26 9.22 2.18
CA THR A 283 -16.41 10.34 2.62
C THR A 283 -15.17 10.50 1.75
N GLY A 284 -14.92 9.61 0.79
CA GLY A 284 -13.83 9.74 -0.20
C GLY A 284 -12.52 9.06 0.18
N VAL A 285 -12.54 8.10 1.11
CA VAL A 285 -11.42 7.16 1.29
C VAL A 285 -11.38 6.22 0.08
N GLY A 286 -10.21 6.07 -0.54
CA GLY A 286 -10.05 5.27 -1.76
C GLY A 286 -9.49 3.86 -1.53
N LEU A 287 -8.91 3.60 -0.36
CA LEU A 287 -8.31 2.31 -0.01
C LEU A 287 -8.54 2.03 1.48
N LEU A 288 -9.18 0.90 1.79
CA LEU A 288 -9.26 0.35 3.14
C LEU A 288 -8.34 -0.85 3.26
N VAL A 289 -7.58 -0.95 4.33
CA VAL A 289 -6.81 -2.15 4.67
C VAL A 289 -7.32 -2.74 5.96
N PHE A 290 -7.76 -3.99 5.91
CA PHE A 290 -8.18 -4.76 7.07
C PHE A 290 -7.16 -5.84 7.41
N TYR A 291 -6.83 -5.95 8.70
CA TYR A 291 -6.12 -7.09 9.26
C TYR A 291 -7.14 -7.96 9.98
N ILE A 292 -7.32 -9.18 9.51
CA ILE A 292 -8.42 -10.04 10.00
C ILE A 292 -7.86 -11.41 10.35
N VAL A 293 -8.19 -11.89 11.55
CA VAL A 293 -7.81 -13.23 11.96
C VAL A 293 -8.62 -14.31 11.22
N PRO A 294 -8.03 -15.48 10.92
CA PRO A 294 -8.72 -16.54 10.17
C PRO A 294 -10.09 -16.93 10.73
N GLN A 295 -10.26 -16.89 12.06
CA GLN A 295 -11.49 -17.22 12.76
C GLN A 295 -12.62 -16.24 12.44
N VAL A 296 -12.29 -14.96 12.25
CA VAL A 296 -13.22 -13.88 11.90
C VAL A 296 -13.50 -13.88 10.40
N MET A 297 -12.50 -14.23 9.59
CA MET A 297 -12.58 -14.15 8.12
C MET A 297 -13.84 -14.80 7.56
N LYS A 298 -14.23 -15.97 8.07
CA LYS A 298 -15.42 -16.70 7.61
C LYS A 298 -16.74 -15.92 7.72
N TYR A 299 -16.83 -14.95 8.64
CA TYR A 299 -18.03 -14.13 8.84
C TYR A 299 -18.02 -12.85 7.99
N VAL A 300 -16.84 -12.31 7.71
CA VAL A 300 -16.67 -11.05 6.96
C VAL A 300 -16.43 -11.26 5.47
N GLN A 301 -15.93 -12.44 5.06
CA GLN A 301 -15.59 -12.72 3.68
C GLN A 301 -16.73 -12.41 2.71
N PRO A 302 -18.01 -12.78 2.97
CA PRO A 302 -19.10 -12.44 2.06
C PRO A 302 -19.27 -10.92 1.86
N ILE A 303 -19.08 -10.14 2.94
CA ILE A 303 -19.15 -8.68 2.90
C ILE A 303 -17.99 -8.14 2.06
N LEU A 304 -16.77 -8.60 2.32
CA LEU A 304 -15.55 -8.15 1.65
C LEU A 304 -15.56 -8.51 0.15
N ASP A 305 -16.02 -9.71 -0.21
CA ASP A 305 -16.20 -10.16 -1.59
C ASP A 305 -17.19 -9.25 -2.36
N SER A 306 -18.20 -8.71 -1.68
CA SER A 306 -19.13 -7.76 -2.29
C SER A 306 -18.46 -6.44 -2.72
N TYR A 307 -17.31 -6.09 -2.16
CA TYR A 307 -16.52 -4.91 -2.57
C TYR A 307 -15.48 -5.23 -3.65
N ALA A 308 -15.07 -6.50 -3.77
CA ALA A 308 -14.21 -6.94 -4.87
C ALA A 308 -14.95 -6.92 -6.23
N ASN A 309 -16.27 -7.09 -6.22
CA ASN A 309 -17.09 -7.03 -7.43
C ASN A 309 -17.30 -5.58 -7.92
N LYS A 310 -16.43 -5.15 -8.85
CA LYS A 310 -16.44 -3.79 -9.44
C LYS A 310 -17.76 -3.36 -10.08
N LEU A 311 -18.66 -4.29 -10.43
CA LEU A 311 -19.99 -3.97 -10.98
C LEU A 311 -20.89 -3.24 -9.97
N LEU A 312 -20.56 -3.31 -8.68
CA LEU A 312 -21.35 -2.73 -7.59
C LEU A 312 -20.87 -1.34 -7.15
N LEU A 313 -19.75 -0.85 -7.68
CA LEU A 313 -19.28 0.51 -7.42
C LEU A 313 -19.93 1.46 -8.44
N GLU A 314 -20.85 2.28 -7.97
CA GLU A 314 -21.46 3.33 -8.79
C GLU A 314 -20.37 4.28 -9.32
N ASN A 315 -20.49 4.70 -10.59
CA ASN A 315 -19.71 5.79 -11.20
C ASN A 315 -18.19 5.62 -11.38
N GLY A 316 -17.65 4.40 -11.33
CA GLY A 316 -16.22 4.17 -11.59
C GLY A 316 -15.31 4.70 -10.47
N ASP A 317 -15.83 4.82 -9.26
CA ASP A 317 -15.07 5.16 -8.06
C ASP A 317 -13.90 4.19 -7.87
N LYS A 318 -12.69 4.74 -7.66
CA LYS A 318 -11.48 3.97 -7.34
C LYS A 318 -11.44 3.62 -5.86
N PHE A 319 -12.46 2.92 -5.39
CA PHE A 319 -12.51 2.36 -4.04
C PHE A 319 -12.00 0.92 -4.05
N GLU A 320 -11.13 0.59 -3.10
CA GLU A 320 -10.58 -0.75 -2.94
C GLU A 320 -10.56 -1.14 -1.47
N VAL A 321 -10.85 -2.41 -1.20
CA VAL A 321 -10.73 -3.04 0.11
C VAL A 321 -9.66 -4.12 0.00
N LEU A 322 -8.55 -3.93 0.70
CA LEU A 322 -7.48 -4.89 0.86
C LEU A 322 -7.65 -5.61 2.20
N VAL A 323 -7.53 -6.93 2.17
CA VAL A 323 -7.70 -7.79 3.34
C VAL A 323 -6.43 -8.60 3.53
N LEU A 324 -5.87 -8.53 4.73
CA LEU A 324 -4.64 -9.21 5.12
C LEU A 324 -4.97 -10.19 6.24
N THR A 325 -4.51 -11.44 6.07
CA THR A 325 -4.60 -12.43 7.14
C THR A 325 -3.67 -12.01 8.27
N TRP A 326 -4.21 -11.90 9.48
CA TRP A 326 -3.44 -11.55 10.67
C TRP A 326 -3.50 -12.70 11.66
N LYS A 327 -2.37 -13.33 11.95
CA LYS A 327 -2.34 -14.52 12.81
C LYS A 327 -1.22 -14.39 13.83
N PRO A 328 -1.42 -13.58 14.88
CA PRO A 328 -0.43 -13.48 15.93
C PRO A 328 -0.23 -14.87 16.59
N PRO A 329 0.98 -15.17 17.08
CA PRO A 329 1.42 -16.50 17.51
C PRO A 329 0.92 -16.91 18.91
N VAL A 330 -0.08 -16.20 19.43
CA VAL A 330 -0.59 -16.27 20.80
C VAL A 330 -2.01 -16.80 20.79
N SER A 331 -2.29 -17.79 21.64
CA SER A 331 -3.60 -18.43 21.74
C SER A 331 -4.65 -17.56 22.43
N GLU A 332 -4.20 -16.67 23.31
CA GLU A 332 -5.04 -15.70 24.03
C GLU A 332 -4.41 -14.32 23.86
N ILE A 333 -5.25 -13.35 23.50
CA ILE A 333 -4.85 -11.95 23.33
C ILE A 333 -5.34 -11.22 24.56
N ASP A 334 -4.41 -10.89 25.46
CA ASP A 334 -4.69 -9.95 26.54
C ASP A 334 -4.76 -8.50 26.00
N SER A 335 -5.19 -7.56 26.83
CA SER A 335 -5.36 -6.16 26.41
C SER A 335 -4.04 -5.47 26.02
N LEU A 336 -2.91 -5.84 26.63
CA LEU A 336 -1.61 -5.24 26.33
C LEU A 336 -1.07 -5.74 24.99
N LEU A 337 -1.30 -7.01 24.70
CA LEU A 337 -1.03 -7.63 23.42
C LEU A 337 -1.93 -7.04 22.33
N GLU A 338 -3.20 -6.79 22.63
CA GLU A 338 -4.11 -6.12 21.71
C GLU A 338 -3.58 -4.74 21.30
N GLU A 339 -3.13 -3.93 22.27
CA GLU A 339 -2.54 -2.61 22.00
C GLU A 339 -1.25 -2.70 21.16
N SER A 340 -0.33 -3.58 21.54
CA SER A 340 0.92 -3.78 20.80
C SER A 340 0.67 -4.26 19.38
N ASP A 341 -0.29 -5.16 19.19
CA ASP A 341 -0.62 -5.71 17.88
C ASP A 341 -1.38 -4.69 17.01
N GLN A 342 -2.17 -3.78 17.62
CA GLN A 342 -2.73 -2.62 16.93
C GLN A 342 -1.64 -1.65 16.44
N ILE A 343 -0.67 -1.29 17.29
CA ILE A 343 0.48 -0.45 16.90
C ILE A 343 1.22 -1.10 15.73
N LEU A 344 1.50 -2.40 15.83
CA LEU A 344 2.18 -3.17 14.80
C LEU A 344 1.39 -3.17 13.48
N GLY A 345 0.08 -3.41 13.53
CA GLY A 345 -0.81 -3.38 12.36
C GLY A 345 -0.88 -2.00 11.69
N TYR A 346 -0.94 -0.92 12.46
CA TYR A 346 -0.91 0.44 11.91
C TYR A 346 0.41 0.74 11.20
N ASN A 347 1.53 0.38 11.81
CA ASN A 347 2.84 0.60 11.22
C ASN A 347 3.06 -0.27 9.97
N ASP A 348 2.67 -1.55 9.97
CA ASP A 348 2.67 -2.38 8.75
C ASP A 348 1.87 -1.71 7.62
N CYS A 349 0.65 -1.28 7.95
CA CYS A 349 -0.28 -0.73 6.97
C CYS A 349 0.23 0.56 6.32
N ILE A 350 0.73 1.50 7.13
CA ILE A 350 1.24 2.79 6.63
C ILE A 350 2.31 2.55 5.59
N TYR A 351 3.27 1.65 5.84
CA TYR A 351 4.33 1.36 4.88
C TYR A 351 3.76 0.65 3.64
N ARG A 352 2.84 -0.30 3.83
CA ARG A 352 2.20 -1.06 2.75
C ARG A 352 1.47 -0.18 1.74
N ILE A 353 0.75 0.85 2.20
CA ILE A 353 -0.07 1.69 1.33
C ILE A 353 0.54 3.05 1.01
N SER A 354 1.70 3.37 1.58
CA SER A 354 2.36 4.67 1.41
C SER A 354 2.60 5.07 -0.05
N GLN A 355 2.72 4.11 -0.97
CA GLN A 355 2.90 4.40 -2.40
C GLN A 355 1.57 4.61 -3.16
N GLU A 356 0.46 4.18 -2.55
CA GLU A 356 -0.88 4.12 -3.15
C GLU A 356 -1.77 5.31 -2.77
N VAL A 357 -1.51 5.95 -1.63
CA VAL A 357 -2.35 7.02 -1.07
C VAL A 357 -1.51 8.22 -0.64
N GLU A 358 -2.02 9.44 -0.82
CA GLU A 358 -1.34 10.68 -0.36
C GLU A 358 -1.34 10.81 1.16
N TYR A 359 -2.48 10.52 1.79
CA TYR A 359 -2.66 10.57 3.23
C TYR A 359 -3.18 9.25 3.77
N VAL A 360 -2.77 8.92 4.99
CA VAL A 360 -3.18 7.72 5.72
C VAL A 360 -3.89 8.12 7.01
N LEU A 361 -5.07 7.54 7.21
CA LEU A 361 -5.79 7.50 8.48
C LEU A 361 -5.55 6.14 9.14
N HIS A 362 -5.60 6.11 10.47
CA HIS A 362 -5.67 4.87 11.25
C HIS A 362 -6.87 4.94 12.18
N ALA A 363 -7.63 3.85 12.28
CA ALA A 363 -8.78 3.75 13.16
C ALA A 363 -9.01 2.28 13.56
N ASN A 364 -9.59 2.06 14.73
CA ASN A 364 -10.19 0.78 15.08
C ASN A 364 -11.57 0.64 14.40
N ILE A 365 -12.09 -0.58 14.23
CA ILE A 365 -13.45 -0.81 13.74
C ILE A 365 -14.51 -0.10 14.60
N LYS A 366 -14.24 0.15 15.88
CA LYS A 366 -15.11 0.92 16.78
C LYS A 366 -14.94 2.44 16.66
N GLU A 367 -14.12 2.93 15.73
CA GLU A 367 -13.76 4.34 15.60
C GLU A 367 -14.04 4.87 14.20
N ILE A 368 -14.78 5.96 14.12
CA ILE A 368 -15.14 6.58 12.85
C ILE A 368 -14.62 8.00 12.83
N ILE A 369 -13.74 8.31 11.88
CA ILE A 369 -13.22 9.65 11.68
C ILE A 369 -14.04 10.33 10.58
N LEU A 370 -14.80 11.35 10.95
CA LEU A 370 -15.68 12.07 10.03
C LEU A 370 -15.21 13.49 9.77
N PRO A 371 -15.10 13.91 8.49
CA PRO A 371 -14.97 15.31 8.15
C PRO A 371 -16.11 16.13 8.75
N LYS A 372 -15.79 17.30 9.33
CA LYS A 372 -16.82 18.18 9.88
C LYS A 372 -17.66 18.76 8.75
N GLN A 373 -18.98 18.69 8.93
CA GLN A 373 -19.90 19.28 7.98
C GLN A 373 -19.93 20.80 8.10
N ASN A 374 -19.92 21.49 6.96
CA ASN A 374 -20.28 22.89 6.93
C ASN A 374 -21.80 22.99 7.10
N PRO A 375 -22.30 23.64 8.17
CA PRO A 375 -23.74 23.75 8.44
C PRO A 375 -24.50 24.47 7.32
N ASN A 376 -23.81 25.27 6.51
CA ASN A 376 -24.38 26.00 5.37
C ASN A 376 -24.29 25.23 4.04
N SER A 377 -23.69 24.04 4.02
CA SER A 377 -23.53 23.23 2.80
C SER A 377 -24.55 22.10 2.75
N ILE A 378 -25.26 22.00 1.63
CA ILE A 378 -26.12 20.85 1.32
C ILE A 378 -25.27 19.62 0.93
N ARG A 379 -24.04 19.84 0.44
CA ARG A 379 -23.13 18.77 0.04
C ARG A 379 -22.37 18.26 1.24
N LEU A 380 -22.29 16.93 1.36
CA LEU A 380 -21.45 16.30 2.36
C LEU A 380 -19.98 16.66 2.15
N THR A 381 -19.33 16.97 3.26
CA THR A 381 -17.89 17.17 3.31
C THR A 381 -17.18 15.83 3.14
N GLU A 382 -16.29 15.78 2.17
CA GLU A 382 -15.44 14.63 1.89
C GLU A 382 -14.01 14.92 2.36
N TRP A 383 -13.21 13.86 2.53
CA TRP A 383 -11.78 13.96 2.78
C TRP A 383 -11.07 14.79 1.72
N SER A 384 -11.56 14.79 0.47
CA SER A 384 -11.00 15.63 -0.58
C SER A 384 -11.04 17.14 -0.25
N ASN A 385 -12.06 17.59 0.49
CA ASN A 385 -12.17 18.95 1.01
C ASN A 385 -11.18 19.19 2.15
N VAL A 386 -11.05 18.24 3.08
CA VAL A 386 -10.10 18.31 4.20
C VAL A 386 -8.66 18.38 3.67
N ILE A 387 -8.29 17.49 2.74
CA ILE A 387 -6.95 17.49 2.11
C ILE A 387 -6.62 18.82 1.44
N ARG A 388 -7.62 19.50 0.85
CA ARG A 388 -7.40 20.84 0.28
C ARG A 388 -6.96 21.83 1.36
N VAL A 389 -7.61 21.81 2.53
CA VAL A 389 -7.25 22.67 3.67
C VAL A 389 -5.90 22.27 4.27
N LEU A 390 -5.59 20.97 4.34
CA LEU A 390 -4.29 20.49 4.83
C LEU A 390 -3.11 20.98 3.98
N ARG A 391 -3.35 21.24 2.68
CA ARG A 391 -2.35 21.80 1.76
C ARG A 391 -2.19 23.32 1.88
N ASP A 392 -3.06 24.00 2.62
CA ASP A 392 -2.94 25.43 2.85
C ASP A 392 -1.77 25.73 3.80
N ALA A 393 -1.17 26.92 3.67
CA ALA A 393 0.08 27.29 4.34
C ALA A 393 0.06 27.14 5.89
N ASN A 394 -1.12 27.13 6.50
CA ASN A 394 -1.28 26.94 7.94
C ASN A 394 -1.05 25.49 8.37
N TYR A 395 -1.60 24.53 7.62
CA TYR A 395 -1.51 23.10 7.95
C TYR A 395 -0.33 22.43 7.25
N ALA A 396 0.06 22.89 6.06
CA ALA A 396 1.13 22.30 5.24
C ALA A 396 2.52 22.29 5.91
N LYS A 397 2.69 23.02 7.01
CA LYS A 397 3.94 23.03 7.79
C LYS A 397 4.16 21.75 8.59
N ARG A 398 3.12 20.95 8.82
CA ARG A 398 3.19 19.70 9.59
C ARG A 398 2.54 18.57 8.79
N PRO A 399 3.18 17.39 8.70
CA PRO A 399 2.63 16.26 7.94
C PRO A 399 1.41 15.61 8.58
N THR A 400 1.21 15.86 9.87
CA THR A 400 0.18 15.21 10.65
C THR A 400 -0.80 16.21 11.20
N THR A 401 -2.08 15.88 11.12
CA THR A 401 -3.17 16.63 11.74
C THR A 401 -4.04 15.68 12.55
N CYS A 402 -4.25 15.99 13.83
CA CYS A 402 -4.99 15.14 14.75
C CYS A 402 -6.36 15.74 15.09
N PHE A 403 -7.34 14.85 15.25
CA PHE A 403 -8.74 15.18 15.43
C PHE A 403 -9.21 14.70 16.80
N PRO A 404 -9.93 15.53 17.56
CA PRO A 404 -10.42 15.14 18.87
C PRO A 404 -11.58 14.14 18.76
N ALA A 405 -11.83 13.43 19.86
CA ALA A 405 -12.84 12.39 19.92
C ALA A 405 -14.11 12.77 20.69
N ARG A 406 -15.22 12.10 20.35
CA ARG A 406 -16.45 12.00 21.13
C ARG A 406 -16.78 10.54 21.40
N TYR A 407 -17.33 10.25 22.57
CA TYR A 407 -17.73 8.91 22.95
C TYR A 407 -19.22 8.71 22.78
N PHE A 408 -19.59 7.51 22.37
CA PHE A 408 -20.97 7.02 22.38
C PHE A 408 -21.07 6.07 23.56
N PRO A 409 -21.86 6.40 24.60
CA PRO A 409 -22.00 5.51 25.74
C PRO A 409 -22.49 4.14 25.27
N PRO A 410 -22.05 3.05 25.91
CA PRO A 410 -22.54 1.72 25.57
C PRO A 410 -24.05 1.67 25.76
N ILE A 411 -24.71 0.95 24.85
CA ILE A 411 -26.15 0.74 24.92
C ILE A 411 -26.46 0.00 26.23
N ARG A 412 -27.27 0.61 27.11
CA ARG A 412 -27.57 0.07 28.45
C ARG A 412 -28.11 -1.37 28.30
N ARG A 413 -27.33 -2.36 28.78
CA ARG A 413 -27.53 -3.79 29.17
C ARG A 413 -28.71 -4.65 28.65
N HIS A 414 -29.69 -4.14 27.92
CA HIS A 414 -30.89 -4.87 27.47
C HIS A 414 -31.01 -5.02 25.96
N LEU A 415 -30.23 -4.27 25.16
CA LEU A 415 -30.10 -4.49 23.73
C LEU A 415 -28.84 -5.33 23.52
N LYS A 416 -29.02 -6.65 23.54
CA LYS A 416 -27.93 -7.64 23.50
C LYS A 416 -27.21 -7.71 22.16
N ASN A 417 -27.58 -6.95 21.14
CA ASN A 417 -26.83 -6.83 19.90
C ASN A 417 -26.73 -5.33 19.61
N THR A 418 -25.56 -4.80 19.33
CA THR A 418 -25.48 -3.44 18.79
C THR A 418 -25.91 -3.50 17.32
N GLU A 419 -27.18 -3.21 17.08
CA GLU A 419 -27.78 -3.11 15.76
C GLU A 419 -27.23 -1.81 15.10
N SER A 420 -26.21 -1.97 14.25
CA SER A 420 -25.63 -0.92 13.40
C SER A 420 -25.05 0.35 14.07
N ILE A 421 -24.24 1.09 13.31
CA ILE A 421 -23.80 2.46 13.64
C ILE A 421 -25.01 3.42 13.70
N PHE A 422 -26.10 3.12 13.00
CA PHE A 422 -27.30 3.97 12.85
C PHE A 422 -28.05 4.26 14.15
N GLU A 423 -28.01 3.34 15.11
CA GLU A 423 -28.87 3.42 16.29
C GLU A 423 -28.26 4.21 17.44
N ARG A 424 -26.97 4.53 17.33
CA ARG A 424 -26.25 5.30 18.35
C ARG A 424 -26.32 6.79 18.03
N VAL A 425 -27.40 7.43 18.48
CA VAL A 425 -27.63 8.86 18.27
C VAL A 425 -27.09 9.76 19.37
N TRP A 426 -26.73 9.22 20.54
CA TRP A 426 -26.24 10.02 21.68
C TRP A 426 -24.72 9.97 21.80
N ALA A 427 -24.08 11.13 21.86
CA ALA A 427 -22.63 11.29 22.01
C ALA A 427 -22.29 12.24 23.15
N THR A 428 -21.07 12.16 23.68
CA THR A 428 -20.57 13.13 24.65
C THR A 428 -20.53 14.54 24.05
N ARG A 429 -20.99 15.53 24.81
CA ARG A 429 -20.96 16.95 24.44
C ARG A 429 -19.51 17.43 24.29
N ASN A 430 -18.66 17.05 25.24
CA ASN A 430 -17.27 17.48 25.28
C ASN A 430 -16.40 16.61 24.37
N LEU A 431 -15.45 17.29 23.74
CA LEU A 431 -14.41 16.67 22.95
C LEU A 431 -13.27 16.20 23.87
N ASN A 432 -12.77 14.99 23.63
CA ASN A 432 -11.61 14.44 24.32
C ASN A 432 -10.38 14.50 23.40
N GLY A 433 -9.29 15.09 23.88
CA GLY A 433 -8.01 15.12 23.17
C GLY A 433 -7.19 13.84 23.31
N ASN A 434 -7.39 13.07 24.38
CA ASN A 434 -6.54 11.92 24.72
C ASN A 434 -6.71 10.74 23.76
N ARG A 435 -7.91 10.58 23.18
CA ARG A 435 -8.20 9.57 22.15
C ARG A 435 -8.25 10.18 20.75
N SER A 436 -7.43 11.19 20.50
CA SER A 436 -7.37 11.76 19.15
C SER A 436 -6.96 10.71 18.11
N ARG A 437 -7.34 10.94 16.85
CA ARG A 437 -6.83 10.17 15.70
C ARG A 437 -6.27 11.12 14.69
N CYS A 438 -5.22 10.69 14.00
CA CYS A 438 -4.51 11.57 13.10
C CYS A 438 -4.62 11.13 11.64
N ILE A 439 -4.67 12.12 10.75
CA ILE A 439 -4.34 11.93 9.35
C ILE A 439 -2.88 12.30 9.13
N THR A 440 -2.16 11.45 8.40
CA THR A 440 -0.72 11.55 8.21
C THR A 440 -0.39 11.61 6.72
N HIS A 441 0.55 12.47 6.32
CA HIS A 441 1.08 12.44 4.96
C HIS A 441 1.98 11.20 4.81
N SER A 442 1.64 10.35 3.84
CA SER A 442 2.28 9.05 3.58
C SER A 442 3.80 9.11 3.38
N GLY A 443 4.31 10.20 2.80
CA GLY A 443 5.74 10.39 2.52
C GLY A 443 6.56 11.05 3.63
N GLU A 444 5.94 11.42 4.77
CA GLU A 444 6.60 12.21 5.82
C GLU A 444 6.47 11.59 7.24
N VAL A 445 5.66 10.55 7.46
CA VAL A 445 5.44 9.94 8.78
C VAL A 445 5.98 8.52 8.84
N PHE A 446 6.85 8.22 9.79
CA PHE A 446 7.62 6.98 9.81
C PHE A 446 7.16 5.97 10.83
N ASP A 447 6.60 6.41 11.96
CA ASP A 447 6.21 5.53 13.05
C ASP A 447 4.98 6.11 13.75
N VAL A 448 4.01 5.26 14.07
CA VAL A 448 2.78 5.66 14.80
C VAL A 448 2.58 4.85 16.07
N ASP A 449 2.01 5.51 17.08
CA ASP A 449 1.45 4.88 18.27
C ASP A 449 -0.07 4.67 18.07
N LEU A 450 -0.79 4.21 19.10
CA LEU A 450 -2.23 3.98 19.07
C LEU A 450 -3.06 5.21 18.70
N HIS A 451 -2.62 6.40 19.12
CA HIS A 451 -3.43 7.64 19.06
C HIS A 451 -2.77 8.74 18.24
N GLU A 452 -1.44 8.77 18.20
CA GLU A 452 -0.67 9.83 17.56
C GLU A 452 0.61 9.29 16.93
N PRO A 453 1.20 9.99 15.94
CA PRO A 453 2.47 9.54 15.39
C PRO A 453 3.62 9.76 16.38
N ILE A 454 4.56 8.84 16.39
CA ILE A 454 5.83 8.96 17.13
C ILE A 454 6.77 9.86 16.34
N THR A 455 6.84 9.67 15.02
CA THR A 455 7.74 10.42 14.13
C THR A 455 7.00 10.90 12.88
N PRO A 456 6.88 12.23 12.65
CA PRO A 456 7.41 13.33 13.46
C PRO A 456 6.47 13.73 14.61
N PRO A 457 7.00 14.26 15.73
CA PRO A 457 6.21 14.63 16.91
C PRO A 457 5.40 15.92 16.75
N ARG A 458 5.53 16.63 15.61
CA ARG A 458 4.86 17.92 15.40
C ARG A 458 3.53 17.71 14.69
N LEU A 459 2.43 18.03 15.38
CA LEU A 459 1.07 17.76 14.94
C LEU A 459 0.27 19.05 14.80
N ASN A 460 -0.56 19.19 13.78
CA ASN A 460 -1.61 20.21 13.75
C ASN A 460 -2.79 19.76 14.61
N ASN A 461 -3.45 20.72 15.24
CA ASN A 461 -4.77 20.49 15.84
C ASN A 461 -5.84 20.71 14.76
N GLY A 462 -6.57 19.66 14.41
CA GLY A 462 -7.61 19.66 13.38
C GLY A 462 -9.03 19.71 13.94
N THR A 463 -9.24 20.31 15.12
CA THR A 463 -10.57 20.43 15.76
C THR A 463 -11.64 21.02 14.85
N ASP A 464 -11.28 21.80 13.84
CA ASP A 464 -12.17 22.41 12.86
C ASP A 464 -12.43 21.54 11.61
N LEU A 465 -11.64 20.49 11.40
CA LEU A 465 -11.64 19.71 10.16
C LEU A 465 -12.38 18.38 10.25
N ALA A 466 -12.27 17.68 11.37
CA ALA A 466 -12.90 16.37 11.58
C ALA A 466 -13.12 16.08 13.08
N THR A 467 -13.95 15.07 13.34
CA THR A 467 -14.23 14.53 14.68
C THR A 467 -14.05 13.01 14.63
N VAL A 468 -13.47 12.43 15.68
CA VAL A 468 -13.44 10.98 15.91
C VAL A 468 -14.67 10.58 16.72
N LEU A 469 -15.41 9.59 16.26
CA LEU A 469 -16.56 9.02 16.94
C LEU A 469 -16.18 7.64 17.48
N ILE A 470 -16.17 7.47 18.80
CA ILE A 470 -15.75 6.24 19.49
C ILE A 470 -16.98 5.47 19.97
N PHE A 471 -17.17 4.28 19.42
CA PHE A 471 -18.29 3.37 19.70
C PHE A 471 -17.92 2.28 20.73
N ASP A 472 -16.94 2.56 21.58
CA ASP A 472 -16.47 1.64 22.63
C ASP A 472 -16.93 2.07 24.04
N ASN A 473 -16.72 1.18 25.00
CA ASN A 473 -16.88 1.51 26.41
C ASN A 473 -15.89 2.59 26.81
N CYS A 474 -16.35 3.57 27.58
CA CYS A 474 -15.43 4.51 28.20
C CYS A 474 -14.57 3.80 29.24
N GLU A 475 -13.29 4.15 29.27
CA GLU A 475 -12.39 3.63 30.28
C GLU A 475 -12.84 4.04 31.67
N ALA A 476 -12.42 3.26 32.68
CA ALA A 476 -12.72 3.56 34.07
C ALA A 476 -12.28 4.98 34.47
N ALA A 477 -11.16 5.47 33.91
CA ALA A 477 -10.66 6.82 34.14
C ALA A 477 -11.53 7.93 33.51
N GLU A 478 -12.34 7.60 32.50
CA GLU A 478 -13.14 8.57 31.73
C GLU A 478 -14.66 8.39 31.94
N ILE A 479 -15.04 7.43 32.79
CA ILE A 479 -16.43 7.01 32.99
C ILE A 479 -17.34 8.14 33.46
N THR A 480 -16.83 9.07 34.28
CA THR A 480 -17.58 10.23 34.76
C THR A 480 -17.96 11.18 33.62
N THR A 481 -17.10 11.31 32.61
CA THR A 481 -17.35 12.13 31.42
C THR A 481 -18.43 11.50 30.52
N CYS A 482 -18.51 10.17 30.51
CA CYS A 482 -19.40 9.42 29.63
C CYS A 482 -20.76 9.07 30.20
N THR A 483 -20.91 9.06 31.52
CA THR A 483 -22.12 8.54 32.19
C THR A 483 -23.03 9.62 32.77
N ALA A 484 -22.58 10.87 32.86
CA ALA A 484 -23.44 11.97 33.28
C ALA A 484 -24.51 12.25 32.20
N GLU A 485 -25.81 12.12 32.53
CA GLU A 485 -26.91 12.32 31.56
C GLU A 485 -26.91 13.74 30.96
N ASN A 486 -26.46 14.74 31.71
CA ASN A 486 -26.27 16.12 31.23
C ASN A 486 -25.06 16.29 30.28
N ALA A 487 -24.24 15.26 30.12
CA ALA A 487 -23.05 15.28 29.27
C ALA A 487 -23.29 14.70 27.87
N LEU A 488 -24.52 14.28 27.54
CA LEU A 488 -24.84 13.70 26.23
C LEU A 488 -25.65 14.68 25.34
N VAL A 489 -25.43 14.60 24.04
CA VAL A 489 -26.15 15.36 22.99
C VAL A 489 -26.44 14.47 21.79
N ILE A 490 -27.44 14.83 20.99
CA ILE A 490 -27.72 14.16 19.72
C ILE A 490 -26.55 14.42 18.77
N ASN A 491 -26.04 13.34 18.16
CA ASN A 491 -24.97 13.42 17.18
C ASN A 491 -25.51 13.82 15.80
N GLU A 492 -25.64 15.12 15.59
CA GLU A 492 -26.05 15.69 14.30
C GLU A 492 -24.98 15.55 13.20
N GLU A 493 -23.72 15.25 13.56
CA GLU A 493 -22.62 15.17 12.58
C GLU A 493 -22.74 13.95 11.68
N LEU A 494 -23.31 12.86 12.19
CA LEU A 494 -23.40 11.59 11.49
C LEU A 494 -24.64 11.54 10.58
N THR A 495 -25.76 12.16 10.97
CA THR A 495 -27.05 12.10 10.28
C THR A 495 -26.97 12.32 8.76
N PRO A 496 -26.27 13.35 8.24
CA PRO A 496 -26.20 13.59 6.80
C PRO A 496 -25.50 12.45 6.03
N TYR A 497 -24.53 11.80 6.67
CA TYR A 497 -23.84 10.66 6.08
C TYR A 497 -24.71 9.40 6.08
N LEU A 498 -25.47 9.17 7.15
CA LEU A 498 -26.35 8.00 7.26
C LEU A 498 -27.37 7.96 6.12
N SER A 499 -28.02 9.09 5.83
CA SER A 499 -28.99 9.16 4.72
C SER A 499 -28.38 8.84 3.35
N LYS A 500 -27.06 9.07 3.17
CA LYS A 500 -26.36 8.78 1.92
C LYS A 500 -25.95 7.32 1.79
N ILE A 501 -25.57 6.66 2.88
CA ILE A 501 -25.09 5.27 2.85
C ILE A 501 -26.22 4.25 2.93
N GLN A 502 -27.35 4.60 3.54
CA GLN A 502 -28.48 3.68 3.79
C GLN A 502 -28.91 2.90 2.54
N PRO A 503 -29.12 3.51 1.36
CA PRO A 503 -29.54 2.76 0.16
C PRO A 503 -28.49 1.75 -0.33
N SER A 504 -27.20 2.08 -0.17
CA SER A 504 -26.10 1.18 -0.53
C SER A 504 -26.09 -0.05 0.37
N ILE A 505 -26.30 0.15 1.67
CA ILE A 505 -26.29 -0.91 2.68
C ILE A 505 -27.48 -1.83 2.50
N GLU A 506 -28.69 -1.29 2.33
CA GLU A 506 -29.90 -2.10 2.06
C GLU A 506 -29.72 -2.98 0.83
N ARG A 507 -29.16 -2.42 -0.25
CA ARG A 507 -28.87 -3.16 -1.48
C ARG A 507 -27.87 -4.30 -1.25
N ARG A 508 -26.79 -4.05 -0.51
CA ARG A 508 -25.77 -5.08 -0.19
C ARG A 508 -26.32 -6.15 0.74
N MET A 509 -27.05 -5.76 1.78
CA MET A 509 -27.70 -6.70 2.71
C MET A 509 -28.66 -7.65 1.97
N ALA A 510 -29.49 -7.12 1.06
CA ALA A 510 -30.39 -7.95 0.25
C ALA A 510 -29.65 -8.99 -0.63
N GLN A 511 -28.44 -8.67 -1.10
CA GLN A 511 -27.63 -9.57 -1.93
C GLN A 511 -26.91 -10.65 -1.13
N LEU A 512 -26.55 -10.37 0.13
CA LEU A 512 -25.85 -11.32 0.99
C LEU A 512 -26.75 -12.50 1.42
N LYS A 513 -28.05 -12.49 1.13
CA LYS A 513 -29.04 -13.50 1.53
C LYS A 513 -28.97 -13.83 3.05
N ILE A 514 -28.67 -12.81 3.86
CA ILE A 514 -28.68 -12.89 5.33
C ILE A 514 -30.09 -12.62 5.83
#